data_AF-A0A9P4P4L8-F1
#
_entry.id   AF-A0A9P4P4L8-F1
#
_cell.length_a   1.000
_cell.length_b   1.000
_cell.length_c   1.000
_cell.angle_alpha   90.00
_cell.angle_beta   90.00
_cell.angle_gamma   90.00
#
_symmetry.space_group_name_H-M   'P 1'
#
loop_
_entity.id
_entity.type
_entity.pdbx_description
1 polymer ?
#
loop_
_entity_poly.entity_id
_entity_poly.type
_entity_poly.pdbx_seq_one_letter_code
_entity_poly.pdbx_strand_id
1 'polypeptide(L)'
;MEEYKVRDETLRNILVARRREFLATTISHSQTYCRSLSERIVRSLPREVRDMIYVYLCDRIPRVIIRPVEDRRYANYRGSGSIQAEAARWTPIQRIKTPLFSLKYLHKDFLFELAASLYQTATFHIWDADDLFDFLNQDLLHVGCIPKDHIRKLSLVIFTDEENERCRSKRQIREKVAKLTHLFDIRHRRGFHLDLHLCIDRKKRLPFVARFHQLLLPHLRSLLAAGFAMRFPRVKVYYYMHRRGIDSCANQLQASDSRDPADWVVDAAELDAWSESEYVRGAFLKKARYHRDYLADSEDDLYESEGDEWDDGDVPEDVVDGEAEVDSDDEGWYSNINNEGSYRSD
;
A
#
# COMPACT_ATOMS: atom_id res chain seq x y z
N MET A 1 6.42 47.29 41.81
CA MET A 1 6.58 45.92 41.25
C MET A 1 5.49 45.59 40.24
N GLU A 2 4.25 46.00 40.45
CA GLU A 2 3.11 45.73 39.56
C GLU A 2 3.22 46.41 38.18
N GLU A 3 3.66 47.68 38.16
CA GLU A 3 3.86 48.45 36.93
C GLU A 3 4.91 47.85 35.98
N TYR A 4 5.95 47.22 36.55
CA TYR A 4 6.96 46.48 35.77
C TYR A 4 6.40 45.21 35.12
N LYS A 5 5.47 44.51 35.79
CA LYS A 5 4.82 43.32 35.23
C LYS A 5 3.89 43.70 34.07
N VAL A 6 3.10 44.76 34.22
CA VAL A 6 2.18 45.25 33.18
C VAL A 6 2.95 45.71 31.93
N ARG A 7 4.11 46.37 32.11
CA ARG A 7 4.96 46.81 30.99
C ARG A 7 5.61 45.64 30.24
N ASP A 8 6.06 44.61 30.96
CA ASP A 8 6.62 43.40 30.33
C ASP A 8 5.56 42.61 29.55
N GLU A 9 4.35 42.48 30.10
CA GLU A 9 3.22 41.83 29.43
C GLU A 9 2.80 42.58 28.14
N THR A 10 2.76 43.92 28.20
CA THR A 10 2.46 44.75 27.02
C THR A 10 3.50 44.56 25.91
N LEU A 11 4.79 44.54 26.25
CA LEU A 11 5.88 44.32 25.29
C LEU A 11 5.82 42.92 24.66
N ARG A 12 5.53 41.89 25.46
CA ARG A 12 5.33 40.52 24.95
C ARG A 12 4.18 40.47 23.96
N ASN A 13 3.05 41.09 24.28
CA ASN A 13 1.89 41.14 23.39
C ASN A 13 2.20 41.84 22.06
N ILE A 14 2.93 42.95 22.09
CA ILE A 14 3.38 43.65 20.88
C ILE A 14 4.32 42.78 20.03
N LEU A 15 5.29 42.10 20.64
CA LEU A 15 6.22 41.21 19.93
C LEU A 15 5.51 40.01 19.31
N VAL A 16 4.57 39.39 20.04
CA VAL A 16 3.75 38.29 19.52
C VAL A 16 2.90 38.75 18.34
N ALA A 17 2.28 39.94 18.42
CA ALA A 17 1.48 40.51 17.33
C ALA A 17 2.34 40.77 16.08
N ARG A 18 3.48 41.45 16.22
CA ARG A 18 4.41 41.72 15.11
C ARG A 18 4.94 40.43 14.48
N ARG A 19 5.27 39.42 15.28
CA ARG A 19 5.71 38.11 14.78
C ARG A 19 4.60 37.42 13.98
N ARG A 20 3.35 37.46 14.47
CA ARG A 20 2.20 36.88 13.75
C ARG A 20 1.97 37.58 12.42
N GLU A 21 2.01 38.90 12.39
CA GLU A 21 1.87 39.71 11.18
C GLU A 21 2.99 39.40 10.17
N PHE A 22 4.24 39.42 10.62
CA PHE A 22 5.39 39.07 9.77
C PHE A 22 5.26 37.66 9.18
N LEU A 23 4.88 36.67 9.98
CA LEU A 23 4.68 35.30 9.51
C LEU A 23 3.51 35.22 8.52
N ALA A 24 2.38 35.90 8.78
CA ALA A 24 1.24 35.92 7.87
C ALA A 24 1.61 36.52 6.51
N THR A 25 2.32 37.66 6.50
CA THR A 25 2.80 38.32 5.28
C THR A 25 3.79 37.43 4.52
N THR A 26 4.75 36.83 5.24
CA THR A 26 5.74 35.91 4.65
C THR A 26 5.07 34.68 4.03
N ILE A 27 4.09 34.10 4.73
CA ILE A 27 3.31 32.95 4.25
C ILE A 27 2.50 33.33 3.01
N SER A 28 1.83 34.48 3.01
CA SER A 28 1.03 34.98 1.88
C SER A 28 1.88 35.26 0.64
N HIS A 29 3.04 35.90 0.82
CA HIS A 29 4.00 36.12 -0.26
C HIS A 29 4.51 34.78 -0.83
N SER A 30 4.89 33.85 0.04
CA SER A 30 5.37 32.52 -0.37
C SER A 30 4.29 31.76 -1.14
N GLN A 31 3.03 31.81 -0.70
CA GLN A 31 1.88 31.23 -1.39
C GLN A 31 1.74 31.75 -2.81
N THR A 32 1.69 33.07 -2.95
CA THR A 32 1.48 33.74 -4.23
C THR A 32 2.63 33.45 -5.19
N TYR A 33 3.86 33.56 -4.70
CA TYR A 33 5.06 33.27 -5.48
C TYR A 33 5.11 31.82 -5.97
N CYS A 34 4.91 30.84 -5.07
CA CYS A 34 4.96 29.42 -5.42
C CYS A 34 3.86 29.05 -6.42
N ARG A 35 2.64 29.58 -6.24
CA ARG A 35 1.53 29.33 -7.15
C ARG A 35 1.81 29.89 -8.54
N SER A 36 2.26 31.15 -8.61
CA SER A 36 2.58 31.78 -9.89
C SER A 36 3.75 31.09 -10.60
N LEU A 37 4.79 30.71 -9.86
CA LEU A 37 5.94 29.99 -10.42
C LEU A 37 5.54 28.62 -10.97
N SER A 38 4.79 27.83 -10.20
CA SER A 38 4.34 26.49 -10.62
C SER A 38 3.40 26.56 -11.83
N GLU A 39 2.50 27.55 -11.87
CA GLU A 39 1.66 27.82 -13.04
C GLU A 39 2.49 28.19 -14.28
N ARG A 40 3.49 29.07 -14.13
CA ARG A 40 4.40 29.44 -15.23
C ARG A 40 5.21 28.26 -15.73
N ILE A 41 5.67 27.37 -14.84
CA ILE A 41 6.37 26.14 -15.22
C ILE A 41 5.50 25.30 -16.14
N VAL A 42 4.26 25.00 -15.73
CA VAL A 42 3.33 24.17 -16.52
C VAL A 42 3.02 24.81 -17.87
N ARG A 43 2.78 26.13 -17.90
CA ARG A 43 2.40 26.84 -19.14
C ARG A 43 3.53 27.09 -20.11
N SER A 44 4.74 27.33 -19.61
CA SER A 44 5.83 27.89 -20.44
C SER A 44 6.90 26.88 -20.80
N LEU A 45 7.15 25.88 -19.94
CA LEU A 45 8.20 24.90 -20.18
C LEU A 45 7.64 23.71 -20.99
N PRO A 46 8.40 23.17 -21.96
CA PRO A 46 8.07 21.92 -22.64
C PRO A 46 7.97 20.74 -21.67
N ARG A 47 7.22 19.71 -22.05
CA ARG A 47 6.92 18.56 -21.18
C ARG A 47 8.17 17.89 -20.65
N GLU A 48 9.18 17.72 -21.51
CA GLU A 48 10.44 17.05 -21.20
C GLU A 48 11.22 17.79 -20.11
N VAL A 49 11.25 19.13 -20.17
CA VAL A 49 11.89 19.96 -19.16
C VAL A 49 11.14 19.88 -17.83
N ARG A 50 9.80 19.82 -17.87
CA ARG A 50 8.99 19.64 -16.65
C ARG A 50 9.24 18.28 -16.02
N ASP A 51 9.27 17.22 -16.82
CA ASP A 51 9.57 15.86 -16.35
C ASP A 51 10.98 15.80 -15.71
N MET A 52 11.99 16.50 -16.25
CA MET A 52 13.30 16.62 -15.58
C MET A 52 13.20 17.30 -14.20
N ILE A 53 12.39 18.36 -14.07
CA ILE A 53 12.15 19.04 -12.79
C ILE A 53 11.45 18.08 -11.83
N TYR A 54 10.41 17.37 -12.27
CA TYR A 54 9.67 16.43 -11.44
C TYR A 54 10.53 15.26 -10.98
N VAL A 55 11.31 14.66 -11.89
CA VAL A 55 12.30 13.64 -11.55
C VAL A 55 13.26 14.19 -10.51
N TYR A 56 13.83 15.38 -10.69
CA TYR A 56 14.75 15.97 -9.70
C TYR A 56 14.08 16.18 -8.32
N LEU A 57 12.82 16.60 -8.28
CA LEU A 57 12.05 16.78 -7.04
C LEU A 57 11.71 15.43 -6.38
N CYS A 58 11.44 14.40 -7.18
CA CYS A 58 11.01 13.07 -6.73
C CYS A 58 12.17 12.11 -6.47
N ASP A 59 13.35 12.28 -7.07
CA ASP A 59 14.51 11.37 -6.96
C ASP A 59 15.06 11.35 -5.52
N ARG A 60 14.80 12.41 -4.75
CA ARG A 60 15.06 12.46 -3.31
C ARG A 60 14.09 11.60 -2.48
N ILE A 61 13.09 11.01 -3.12
CA ILE A 61 12.05 10.16 -2.53
C ILE A 61 12.08 8.79 -3.24
N PRO A 62 13.17 8.01 -3.07
CA PRO A 62 13.29 6.73 -3.75
C PRO A 62 12.21 5.72 -3.31
N ARG A 63 11.73 5.87 -2.07
CA ARG A 63 10.73 4.98 -1.47
C ARG A 63 9.70 5.71 -0.61
N VAL A 64 8.44 5.36 -0.80
CA VAL A 64 7.29 5.79 0.00
C VAL A 64 6.75 4.59 0.76
N ILE A 65 6.71 4.68 2.09
CA ILE A 65 6.14 3.63 2.93
C ILE A 65 4.68 3.94 3.17
N ILE A 66 3.81 2.99 2.83
CA ILE A 66 2.37 3.05 2.97
C ILE A 66 2.01 2.25 4.22
N ARG A 67 1.55 2.95 5.27
CA ARG A 67 1.12 2.34 6.53
C ARG A 67 -0.31 2.75 6.85
N PRO A 68 -1.15 1.80 7.30
CA PRO A 68 -2.43 2.16 7.85
C PRO A 68 -2.19 3.05 9.07
N VAL A 69 -3.05 4.04 9.32
CA VAL A 69 -2.93 4.79 10.57
C VAL A 69 -3.28 3.87 11.71
N GLU A 70 -2.27 3.67 12.58
CA GLU A 70 -2.41 3.06 13.89
C GLU A 70 -3.25 3.97 14.80
N ASP A 71 -4.51 4.24 14.46
CA ASP A 71 -5.43 4.77 15.45
C ASP A 71 -5.81 3.62 16.36
N ARG A 72 -5.03 3.44 17.43
CA ARG A 72 -5.20 2.39 18.45
C ARG A 72 -6.61 2.33 19.04
N ARG A 73 -7.43 3.35 18.84
CA ARG A 73 -8.83 3.41 19.28
C ARG A 73 -9.79 2.61 18.39
N TYR A 74 -9.44 2.36 17.13
CA TYR A 74 -10.30 1.69 16.14
C TYR A 74 -9.81 0.31 15.68
N ALA A 75 -8.62 -0.12 16.15
CA ALA A 75 -8.05 -1.43 15.81
C ALA A 75 -8.99 -2.62 16.17
N ASN A 76 -9.85 -2.46 17.18
CA ASN A 76 -10.80 -3.49 17.61
C ASN A 76 -12.02 -3.64 16.68
N TYR A 77 -12.17 -2.77 15.67
CA TYR A 77 -13.30 -2.78 14.73
C TYR A 77 -12.94 -3.36 13.35
N ARG A 78 -11.72 -3.90 13.15
CA ARG A 78 -11.41 -4.73 11.97
C ARG A 78 -12.05 -6.13 12.08
N GLY A 79 -13.25 -6.23 12.65
CA GLY A 79 -14.06 -7.44 12.65
C GLY A 79 -14.87 -7.49 11.36
N SER A 80 -14.89 -8.67 10.73
CA SER A 80 -15.58 -9.01 9.49
C SER A 80 -16.89 -8.25 9.26
N GLY A 81 -16.92 -7.39 8.25
CA GLY A 81 -18.16 -6.82 7.71
C GLY A 81 -18.58 -5.49 8.31
N SER A 82 -17.91 -4.39 7.94
CA SER A 82 -18.63 -3.14 7.71
C SER A 82 -17.94 -2.26 6.67
N ILE A 83 -18.69 -2.03 5.60
CA ILE A 83 -18.51 -0.99 4.61
C ILE A 83 -18.86 0.32 5.33
N GLN A 84 -17.85 1.09 5.72
CA GLN A 84 -17.87 2.52 6.04
C GLN A 84 -16.40 2.91 6.31
N ALA A 85 -15.53 3.00 5.31
CA ALA A 85 -15.40 4.18 4.44
C ALA A 85 -15.40 5.55 5.14
N GLU A 86 -15.28 5.61 6.48
CA GLU A 86 -14.85 6.83 7.17
C GLU A 86 -13.34 6.73 7.42
N ALA A 87 -12.61 7.11 6.39
CA ALA A 87 -11.22 7.51 6.47
C ALA A 87 -10.34 6.57 7.32
N ALA A 88 -9.91 5.46 6.71
CA ALA A 88 -8.53 5.06 6.87
C ALA A 88 -7.69 6.28 6.46
N ARG A 89 -7.45 7.18 7.42
CA ARG A 89 -6.55 8.31 7.26
C ARG A 89 -5.23 7.62 7.04
N TRP A 90 -4.75 7.46 5.83
CA TRP A 90 -3.34 7.14 5.67
C TRP A 90 -2.57 8.24 6.39
N THR A 91 -1.41 7.93 6.98
CA THR A 91 -0.55 9.03 7.41
C THR A 91 -0.27 9.80 6.12
N PRO A 92 -0.72 11.07 5.98
CA PRO A 92 -0.54 11.82 4.74
C PRO A 92 0.94 11.74 4.44
N ILE A 93 1.32 11.18 3.28
CA ILE A 93 2.68 10.72 2.95
C ILE A 93 3.70 11.64 3.62
N GLN A 94 4.13 11.28 4.84
CA GLN A 94 4.77 12.27 5.74
C GLN A 94 6.15 12.67 5.22
N ARG A 95 6.63 11.95 4.21
CA ARG A 95 7.94 12.07 3.58
C ARG A 95 7.99 12.99 2.37
N ILE A 96 6.88 13.47 1.81
CA ILE A 96 6.95 14.61 0.87
C ILE A 96 7.02 15.92 1.67
N LYS A 97 7.87 15.95 2.70
CA LYS A 97 8.35 17.21 3.28
C LYS A 97 9.49 17.68 2.39
N THR A 98 9.16 18.14 1.18
CA THR A 98 10.13 18.91 0.41
C THR A 98 10.35 20.22 1.17
N PRO A 99 11.57 20.50 1.66
CA PRO A 99 11.84 21.72 2.44
C PRO A 99 11.59 23.01 1.65
N LEU A 100 11.44 22.89 0.33
CA LEU A 100 11.32 24.02 -0.58
C LEU A 100 9.87 24.47 -0.81
N PHE A 101 8.86 23.59 -0.71
CA PHE A 101 7.48 23.93 -1.06
C PHE A 101 6.45 23.17 -0.21
N SER A 102 5.45 23.89 0.31
CA SER A 102 4.23 23.27 0.83
C SER A 102 3.32 22.95 -0.36
N LEU A 103 2.85 21.71 -0.47
CA LEU A 103 1.98 21.27 -1.58
C LEU A 103 0.77 22.19 -1.77
N LYS A 104 0.19 22.70 -0.66
CA LYS A 104 -0.95 23.64 -0.69
C LYS A 104 -0.67 24.98 -1.38
N TYR A 105 0.59 25.30 -1.67
CA TYR A 105 1.00 26.56 -2.31
C TYR A 105 1.20 26.42 -3.82
N LEU A 106 1.19 25.19 -4.35
CA LEU A 106 1.45 24.93 -5.76
C LEU A 106 0.15 24.97 -6.57
N HIS A 107 0.28 25.26 -7.85
CA HIS A 107 -0.82 25.20 -8.82
C HIS A 107 -1.31 23.76 -9.00
N LYS A 108 -2.62 23.58 -9.21
CA LYS A 108 -3.27 22.26 -9.29
C LYS A 108 -2.64 21.36 -10.36
N ASP A 109 -2.47 21.88 -11.57
CA ASP A 109 -1.92 21.09 -12.68
C ASP A 109 -0.46 20.67 -12.43
N PHE A 110 0.32 21.55 -11.80
CA PHE A 110 1.69 21.23 -11.42
C PHE A 110 1.72 20.12 -10.36
N LEU A 111 0.82 20.18 -9.39
CA LEU A 111 0.68 19.13 -8.37
C LEU A 111 0.25 17.79 -8.98
N PHE A 112 -0.67 17.81 -9.94
CA PHE A 112 -1.09 16.62 -10.65
C PHE A 112 0.07 15.99 -11.43
N GLU A 113 0.80 16.78 -12.24
CA GLU A 113 1.97 16.29 -12.98
C GLU A 113 3.07 15.77 -12.03
N LEU A 114 3.33 16.48 -10.92
CA LEU A 114 4.29 16.05 -9.89
C LEU A 114 3.86 14.75 -9.21
N ALA A 115 2.57 14.59 -8.87
CA ALA A 115 2.03 13.38 -8.27
C ALA A 115 2.15 12.19 -9.23
N ALA A 116 1.79 12.37 -10.50
CA ALA A 116 1.93 11.35 -11.52
C ALA A 116 3.40 10.94 -11.70
N SER A 117 4.32 11.91 -11.73
CA SER A 117 5.76 11.63 -11.77
C SER A 117 6.22 10.85 -10.54
N LEU A 118 5.76 11.21 -9.34
CA LEU A 118 6.10 10.50 -8.10
C LEU A 118 5.66 9.04 -8.17
N TYR A 119 4.43 8.76 -8.61
CA TYR A 119 3.93 7.39 -8.75
C TYR A 119 4.74 6.58 -9.76
N GLN A 120 5.24 7.22 -10.82
CA GLN A 120 6.06 6.56 -11.84
C GLN A 120 7.48 6.27 -11.36
N THR A 121 8.08 7.15 -10.55
CA THR A 121 9.50 7.05 -10.19
C THR A 121 9.75 6.34 -8.87
N ALA A 122 8.91 6.59 -7.86
CA ALA A 122 9.11 6.10 -6.51
C ALA A 122 8.68 4.63 -6.37
N THR A 123 9.33 3.92 -5.45
CA THR A 123 8.88 2.59 -5.04
C THR A 123 7.92 2.72 -3.86
N PHE A 124 6.70 2.23 -3.99
CA PHE A 124 5.73 2.24 -2.89
C PHE A 124 5.85 0.93 -2.13
N HIS A 125 6.07 1.00 -0.82
CA HIS A 125 6.19 -0.16 0.03
C HIS A 125 4.93 -0.29 0.89
N ILE A 126 4.11 -1.30 0.60
CA ILE A 126 2.88 -1.62 1.31
C ILE A 126 3.17 -2.77 2.28
N TRP A 127 2.80 -2.57 3.55
CA TRP A 127 3.07 -3.53 4.62
C TRP A 127 2.16 -4.76 4.58
N ASP A 128 0.95 -4.65 4.04
CA ASP A 128 0.04 -5.79 3.96
C ASP A 128 -0.75 -5.79 2.63
N ALA A 129 -1.05 -6.98 2.08
CA ALA A 129 -1.95 -7.14 0.95
C ALA A 129 -3.36 -6.56 1.18
N ASP A 130 -3.83 -6.48 2.42
CA ASP A 130 -5.14 -5.90 2.73
C ASP A 130 -5.21 -4.40 2.43
N ASP A 131 -4.08 -3.72 2.54
CA ASP A 131 -3.92 -2.28 2.28
C ASP A 131 -3.84 -1.95 0.78
N LEU A 132 -3.67 -2.97 -0.07
CA LEU A 132 -3.43 -2.80 -1.50
C LEU A 132 -4.60 -2.15 -2.22
N PHE A 133 -5.83 -2.58 -1.93
CA PHE A 133 -7.03 -2.07 -2.58
C PHE A 133 -7.22 -0.58 -2.32
N ASP A 134 -7.15 -0.18 -1.05
CA ASP A 134 -7.31 1.21 -0.63
C ASP A 134 -6.21 2.08 -1.23
N PHE A 135 -4.95 1.64 -1.17
CA PHE A 135 -3.84 2.36 -1.78
C PHE A 135 -4.07 2.59 -3.29
N LEU A 136 -4.47 1.56 -4.04
CA LEU A 136 -4.63 1.68 -5.49
C LEU A 136 -5.79 2.58 -5.92
N ASN A 137 -6.81 2.74 -5.06
CA ASN A 137 -8.03 3.49 -5.38
C ASN A 137 -8.14 4.84 -4.66
N GLN A 138 -7.23 5.18 -3.75
CA GLN A 138 -7.27 6.43 -3.01
C GLN A 138 -6.34 7.50 -3.59
N ASP A 139 -6.88 8.69 -3.80
CA ASP A 139 -6.09 9.88 -4.11
C ASP A 139 -5.40 10.42 -2.85
N LEU A 140 -4.21 9.90 -2.57
CA LEU A 140 -3.41 10.22 -1.38
C LEU A 140 -2.99 11.69 -1.29
N LEU A 141 -3.00 12.42 -2.42
CA LEU A 141 -2.56 13.80 -2.50
C LEU A 141 -3.71 14.78 -2.72
N HIS A 142 -4.93 14.29 -2.92
CA HIS A 142 -6.15 15.07 -3.18
C HIS A 142 -6.01 16.02 -4.38
N VAL A 143 -5.35 15.55 -5.45
CA VAL A 143 -5.08 16.32 -6.68
C VAL A 143 -5.75 15.74 -7.92
N GLY A 144 -6.57 14.69 -7.76
CA GLY A 144 -7.21 13.92 -8.82
C GLY A 144 -6.29 12.86 -9.44
N CYS A 145 -5.19 12.48 -8.78
CA CYS A 145 -4.20 11.55 -9.32
C CYS A 145 -4.24 10.22 -8.56
N ILE A 146 -4.80 9.18 -9.20
CA ILE A 146 -5.01 7.87 -8.59
C ILE A 146 -3.78 6.96 -8.82
N PRO A 147 -3.26 6.25 -7.80
CA PRO A 147 -2.04 5.46 -7.94
C PRO A 147 -2.09 4.40 -9.05
N LYS A 148 -3.18 3.65 -9.20
CA LYS A 148 -3.30 2.55 -10.19
C LYS A 148 -3.08 2.99 -11.65
N ASP A 149 -3.29 4.26 -11.96
CA ASP A 149 -3.13 4.80 -13.31
C ASP A 149 -1.67 5.17 -13.62
N HIS A 150 -0.83 5.33 -12.61
CA HIS A 150 0.50 5.93 -12.75
C HIS A 150 1.62 5.09 -12.14
N ILE A 151 1.33 4.22 -11.17
CA ILE A 151 2.35 3.46 -10.46
C ILE A 151 3.11 2.51 -11.37
N ARG A 152 4.43 2.45 -11.18
CA ARG A 152 5.33 1.55 -11.92
C ARG A 152 6.13 0.58 -11.06
N LYS A 153 6.25 0.87 -9.76
CA LYS A 153 7.08 0.11 -8.82
C LYS A 153 6.36 -0.06 -7.49
N LEU A 154 6.14 -1.31 -7.11
CA LEU A 154 5.50 -1.67 -5.85
C LEU A 154 6.32 -2.74 -5.14
N SER A 155 6.56 -2.53 -3.86
CA SER A 155 7.04 -3.53 -2.93
C SER A 155 5.87 -3.89 -2.02
N LEU A 156 5.44 -5.13 -2.06
CA LEU A 156 4.26 -5.59 -1.33
C LEU A 156 4.67 -6.71 -0.38
N VAL A 157 4.36 -6.49 0.90
CA VAL A 157 4.53 -7.47 1.94
C VAL A 157 3.24 -8.25 2.14
N ILE A 158 3.35 -9.56 2.24
CA ILE A 158 2.24 -10.46 2.57
C ILE A 158 2.59 -11.14 3.89
N PHE A 159 1.84 -10.78 4.94
CA PHE A 159 1.94 -11.47 6.21
C PHE A 159 1.12 -12.75 6.20
N THR A 160 1.74 -13.84 6.65
CA THR A 160 1.03 -15.11 6.85
C THR A 160 0.51 -15.26 8.29
N ASP A 161 0.85 -14.32 9.17
CA ASP A 161 0.57 -14.32 10.61
C ASP A 161 0.40 -12.89 11.10
N GLU A 162 -0.83 -12.37 11.09
CA GLU A 162 -1.15 -11.12 11.77
C GLU A 162 -1.71 -11.42 13.17
N GLU A 163 -1.42 -10.53 14.13
CA GLU A 163 -1.57 -10.65 15.59
C GLU A 163 -2.93 -11.13 16.15
N ASN A 164 -3.94 -11.47 15.34
CA ASN A 164 -5.15 -12.20 15.72
C ASN A 164 -5.82 -12.94 14.53
N GLU A 165 -5.48 -12.61 13.28
CA GLU A 165 -6.01 -13.23 12.06
C GLU A 165 -4.92 -14.04 11.36
N ARG A 166 -4.53 -15.11 12.04
CA ARG A 166 -3.67 -16.11 11.44
C ARG A 166 -4.36 -16.67 10.20
N CYS A 167 -3.66 -16.73 9.06
CA CYS A 167 -4.16 -17.43 7.88
C CYS A 167 -4.13 -18.96 8.08
N ARG A 168 -4.61 -19.50 9.20
CA ARG A 168 -4.49 -20.93 9.57
C ARG A 168 -5.23 -21.87 8.65
N SER A 169 -6.16 -21.40 7.82
CA SER A 169 -6.92 -22.24 6.91
C SER A 169 -6.58 -21.95 5.45
N LYS A 170 -6.82 -22.94 4.59
CA LYS A 170 -6.71 -22.81 3.13
C LYS A 170 -7.56 -21.65 2.60
N ARG A 171 -8.74 -21.47 3.20
CA ARG A 171 -9.67 -20.37 2.89
C ARG A 171 -9.05 -19.00 3.19
N GLN A 172 -8.49 -18.81 4.39
CA GLN A 172 -7.87 -17.53 4.75
C GLN A 172 -6.66 -17.20 3.88
N ILE A 173 -5.85 -18.21 3.51
CA ILE A 173 -4.76 -18.01 2.54
C ILE A 173 -5.32 -17.53 1.20
N ARG A 174 -6.37 -18.20 0.68
CA ARG A 174 -7.01 -17.79 -0.58
C ARG A 174 -7.57 -16.38 -0.51
N GLU A 175 -8.23 -16.02 0.58
CA GLU A 175 -8.76 -14.66 0.80
C GLU A 175 -7.63 -13.61 0.80
N LYS A 176 -6.50 -13.89 1.45
CA LYS A 176 -5.33 -13.01 1.47
C LYS A 176 -4.68 -12.88 0.09
N VAL A 177 -4.48 -14.01 -0.61
CA VAL A 177 -3.87 -14.03 -1.95
C VAL A 177 -4.81 -13.42 -2.99
N ALA A 178 -6.13 -13.55 -2.83
CA ALA A 178 -7.11 -12.94 -3.72
C ALA A 178 -7.00 -11.40 -3.75
N LYS A 179 -6.45 -10.75 -2.73
CA LYS A 179 -6.16 -9.31 -2.75
C LYS A 179 -5.19 -8.92 -3.87
N LEU A 180 -4.32 -9.83 -4.31
CA LEU A 180 -3.42 -9.60 -5.44
C LEU A 180 -4.16 -9.39 -6.76
N THR A 181 -5.43 -9.77 -6.86
CA THR A 181 -6.25 -9.50 -8.05
C THR A 181 -6.35 -8.00 -8.36
N HIS A 182 -6.29 -7.14 -7.34
CA HIS A 182 -6.28 -5.69 -7.52
C HIS A 182 -5.05 -5.17 -8.28
N LEU A 183 -3.95 -5.93 -8.34
CA LEU A 183 -2.81 -5.57 -9.17
C LEU A 183 -3.17 -5.56 -10.66
N PHE A 184 -4.14 -6.36 -11.09
CA PHE A 184 -4.61 -6.32 -12.48
C PHE A 184 -5.33 -5.02 -12.81
N ASP A 185 -5.82 -4.25 -11.84
CA ASP A 185 -6.43 -2.94 -12.10
C ASP A 185 -5.40 -1.87 -12.49
N ILE A 186 -4.10 -2.15 -12.35
CA ILE A 186 -3.03 -1.23 -12.71
C ILE A 186 -2.97 -1.07 -14.24
N ARG A 187 -3.04 0.17 -14.71
CA ARG A 187 -3.03 0.51 -16.14
C ARG A 187 -1.74 0.09 -16.84
N HIS A 188 -0.64 0.19 -16.14
CA HIS A 188 0.72 0.11 -16.67
C HIS A 188 1.38 -1.25 -16.39
N ARG A 189 0.69 -2.35 -16.72
CA ARG A 189 1.14 -3.72 -16.40
C ARG A 189 2.49 -4.10 -17.01
N ARG A 190 2.71 -3.77 -18.29
CA ARG A 190 3.98 -4.05 -18.99
C ARG A 190 5.12 -3.20 -18.41
N GLY A 191 6.14 -3.88 -17.89
CA GLY A 191 7.28 -3.23 -17.25
C GLY A 191 6.99 -2.70 -15.85
N PHE A 192 5.86 -3.11 -15.25
CA PHE A 192 5.60 -2.88 -13.84
C PHE A 192 6.53 -3.74 -13.00
N HIS A 193 7.22 -3.15 -12.03
CA HIS A 193 8.12 -3.86 -11.14
C HIS A 193 7.41 -4.17 -9.83
N LEU A 194 7.25 -5.45 -9.52
CA LEU A 194 6.61 -5.93 -8.30
C LEU A 194 7.62 -6.72 -7.46
N ASP A 195 7.96 -6.19 -6.29
CA ASP A 195 8.79 -6.85 -5.28
C ASP A 195 7.89 -7.47 -4.21
N LEU A 196 7.63 -8.77 -4.31
CA LEU A 196 6.83 -9.48 -3.32
C LEU A 196 7.71 -9.94 -2.16
N HIS A 197 7.24 -9.71 -0.93
CA HIS A 197 7.87 -10.20 0.27
C HIS A 197 6.90 -11.07 1.03
N LEU A 198 7.30 -12.32 1.29
CA LEU A 198 6.52 -13.19 2.15
C LEU A 198 7.08 -13.14 3.57
N CYS A 199 6.26 -12.66 4.49
CA CYS A 199 6.58 -12.56 5.91
C CYS A 199 5.98 -13.74 6.67
N ILE A 200 6.87 -14.61 7.16
CA ILE A 200 6.51 -15.83 7.87
C ILE A 200 7.02 -15.76 9.31
N ASP A 201 6.18 -16.17 10.26
CA ASP A 201 6.61 -16.37 11.64
C ASP A 201 7.59 -17.54 11.74
N ARG A 202 8.78 -17.28 12.28
CA ARG A 202 9.83 -18.28 12.54
C ARG A 202 9.32 -19.51 13.30
N LYS A 203 8.34 -19.32 14.20
CA LYS A 203 7.79 -20.39 15.04
C LYS A 203 6.85 -21.33 14.28
N LYS A 204 6.41 -20.96 13.07
CA LYS A 204 5.43 -21.73 12.31
C LYS A 204 6.09 -22.60 11.24
N ARG A 205 5.70 -23.88 11.29
CA ARG A 205 6.28 -24.99 10.53
C ARG A 205 6.18 -24.78 9.01
N LEU A 206 7.24 -25.20 8.32
CA LEU A 206 7.41 -25.28 6.86
C LEU A 206 6.16 -25.70 6.05
N PRO A 207 5.34 -26.71 6.44
CA PRO A 207 4.17 -27.09 5.65
C PRO A 207 3.16 -25.97 5.46
N PHE A 208 2.97 -25.07 6.43
CA PHE A 208 2.04 -23.96 6.27
C PHE A 208 2.50 -22.97 5.19
N VAL A 209 3.79 -22.63 5.25
CA VAL A 209 4.44 -21.76 4.28
C VAL A 209 4.43 -22.39 2.89
N ALA A 210 4.70 -23.69 2.80
CA ALA A 210 4.67 -24.43 1.56
C ALA A 210 3.27 -24.40 0.92
N ARG A 211 2.21 -24.54 1.74
CA ARG A 211 0.82 -24.43 1.28
C ARG A 211 0.51 -23.02 0.81
N PHE A 212 1.00 -22.01 1.51
CA PHE A 212 0.88 -20.62 1.10
C PHE A 212 1.49 -20.39 -0.28
N HIS A 213 2.74 -20.82 -0.46
CA HIS A 213 3.44 -20.75 -1.75
C HIS A 213 2.68 -21.49 -2.85
N GLN A 214 2.16 -22.68 -2.58
CA GLN A 214 1.37 -23.43 -3.55
C GLN A 214 0.11 -22.69 -4.01
N LEU A 215 -0.57 -21.98 -3.10
CA LEU A 215 -1.75 -21.18 -3.41
C LEU A 215 -1.40 -19.83 -4.07
N LEU A 216 -0.22 -19.29 -3.79
CA LEU A 216 0.30 -18.05 -4.37
C LEU A 216 0.76 -18.25 -5.83
N LEU A 217 1.38 -19.39 -6.14
CA LEU A 217 1.98 -19.71 -7.45
C LEU A 217 1.08 -19.42 -8.66
N PRO A 218 -0.21 -19.83 -8.70
CA PRO A 218 -1.09 -19.49 -9.82
C PRO A 218 -1.20 -17.98 -10.06
N HIS A 219 -1.25 -17.18 -8.99
CA HIS A 219 -1.37 -15.73 -9.09
C HIS A 219 -0.07 -15.12 -9.63
N LEU A 220 1.09 -15.63 -9.22
CA LEU A 220 2.38 -15.21 -9.77
C LEU A 220 2.47 -15.50 -11.27
N ARG A 221 2.05 -16.69 -11.71
CA ARG A 221 2.00 -17.02 -13.14
C ARG A 221 1.08 -16.07 -13.90
N SER A 222 -0.09 -15.76 -13.36
CA SER A 222 -1.02 -14.78 -13.97
C SER A 222 -0.43 -13.37 -14.04
N LEU A 223 0.29 -12.93 -13.00
CA LEU A 223 0.99 -11.64 -13.00
C LEU A 223 2.12 -11.61 -14.03
N LEU A 224 2.95 -12.67 -14.09
CA LEU A 224 4.00 -12.79 -15.11
C LEU A 224 3.41 -12.73 -16.52
N ALA A 225 2.35 -13.49 -16.78
CA ALA A 225 1.66 -13.52 -18.06
C ALA A 225 1.04 -12.15 -18.44
N ALA A 226 0.64 -11.35 -17.45
CA ALA A 226 0.16 -9.99 -17.66
C ALA A 226 1.28 -8.97 -17.94
N GLY A 227 2.55 -9.38 -17.88
CA GLY A 227 3.72 -8.56 -18.23
C GLY A 227 4.38 -7.85 -17.04
N PHE A 228 4.07 -8.27 -15.80
CA PHE A 228 4.75 -7.80 -14.60
C PHE A 228 6.17 -8.36 -14.55
N ALA A 229 7.14 -7.51 -14.27
CA ALA A 229 8.48 -7.91 -13.86
C ALA A 229 8.45 -8.13 -12.34
N MET A 230 8.68 -9.37 -11.91
CA MET A 230 8.52 -9.75 -10.52
C MET A 230 9.85 -10.17 -9.93
N ARG A 231 10.09 -9.74 -8.70
CA ARG A 231 11.12 -10.32 -7.87
C ARG A 231 10.53 -11.40 -6.97
N PHE A 232 11.27 -12.50 -6.83
CA PHE A 232 10.83 -13.67 -6.09
C PHE A 232 10.49 -13.33 -4.64
N PRO A 233 9.46 -13.95 -4.04
CA PRO A 233 9.18 -13.83 -2.62
C PRO A 233 10.42 -14.25 -1.82
N ARG A 234 11.20 -13.26 -1.37
CA ARG A 234 12.26 -13.50 -0.39
C ARG A 234 11.56 -13.94 0.89
N VAL A 235 11.68 -15.23 1.22
CA VAL A 235 11.30 -15.73 2.53
C VAL A 235 12.17 -15.00 3.53
N LYS A 236 11.58 -14.01 4.21
CA LYS A 236 12.25 -13.30 5.27
C LYS A 236 11.68 -13.86 6.57
N VAL A 237 12.57 -14.48 7.36
CA VAL A 237 12.25 -14.95 8.70
C VAL A 237 12.16 -13.72 9.59
N TYR A 238 11.00 -13.48 10.20
CA TYR A 238 10.83 -12.34 11.10
C TYR A 238 10.70 -12.77 12.55
N TYR A 239 11.37 -12.02 13.41
CA TYR A 239 11.10 -12.03 14.84
C TYR A 239 9.84 -11.21 15.14
N TYR A 240 8.95 -11.77 15.97
CA TYR A 240 7.73 -11.12 16.47
C TYR A 240 7.98 -9.70 17.03
N MET A 241 9.20 -9.43 17.53
CA MET A 241 9.60 -8.11 18.05
C MET A 241 9.71 -7.01 16.97
N HIS A 242 9.74 -7.37 15.68
CA HIS A 242 9.85 -6.42 14.57
C HIS A 242 8.58 -5.61 14.30
N ARG A 243 7.42 -6.00 14.85
CA ARG A 243 6.21 -5.18 14.79
C ARG A 243 6.26 -3.92 15.65
N ARG A 244 7.17 -3.84 16.64
CA ARG A 244 7.18 -2.74 17.63
C ARG A 244 8.34 -1.74 17.51
N GLY A 245 9.36 -2.00 16.67
CA GLY A 245 10.56 -1.17 16.56
C GLY A 245 10.72 -0.52 15.19
N ILE A 246 11.00 0.79 15.16
CA ILE A 246 11.31 1.57 13.94
C ILE A 246 12.48 0.96 13.15
N ASP A 247 13.39 0.26 13.82
CA ASP A 247 14.63 -0.28 13.25
C ASP A 247 14.45 -1.60 12.48
N SER A 248 13.34 -2.33 12.68
CA SER A 248 13.04 -3.56 11.92
C SER A 248 12.77 -3.30 10.44
N CYS A 249 12.31 -2.08 10.14
CA CYS A 249 12.07 -1.60 8.81
C CYS A 249 13.39 -1.55 8.02
N ALA A 250 14.50 -1.16 8.65
CA ALA A 250 15.78 -0.98 7.95
C ALA A 250 16.29 -2.29 7.32
N ASN A 251 16.19 -3.42 8.02
CA ASN A 251 16.68 -4.72 7.53
C ASN A 251 15.76 -5.35 6.47
N GLN A 252 14.45 -5.04 6.50
CA GLN A 252 13.53 -5.45 5.45
C GLN A 252 13.70 -4.64 4.16
N LEU A 253 14.04 -3.36 4.30
CA LEU A 253 14.01 -2.38 3.21
C LEU A 253 15.31 -2.31 2.40
N GLN A 254 16.45 -2.77 2.90
CA GLN A 254 17.74 -2.71 2.17
C GLN A 254 17.82 -3.64 0.94
N ALA A 255 16.94 -4.64 0.83
CA ALA A 255 16.94 -5.60 -0.26
C ALA A 255 16.39 -5.07 -1.60
N SER A 256 15.57 -4.01 -1.57
CA SER A 256 14.62 -3.66 -2.64
C SER A 256 15.07 -2.53 -3.59
N ASP A 257 16.27 -1.98 -3.44
CA ASP A 257 16.73 -0.80 -4.21
C ASP A 257 17.54 -1.15 -5.46
N SER A 258 17.63 -2.45 -5.83
CA SER A 258 18.38 -2.84 -7.02
C SER A 258 17.74 -2.25 -8.28
N ARG A 259 18.56 -1.57 -9.08
CA ARG A 259 18.19 -1.06 -10.41
C ARG A 259 18.60 -2.03 -11.52
N ASP A 260 19.27 -3.14 -11.19
CA ASP A 260 19.70 -4.14 -12.17
C ASP A 260 18.49 -4.96 -12.63
N PRO A 261 18.12 -4.93 -13.92
CA PRO A 261 17.01 -5.73 -14.43
C PRO A 261 17.14 -7.23 -14.13
N ALA A 262 18.37 -7.77 -14.06
CA ALA A 262 18.61 -9.18 -13.75
C ALA A 262 18.10 -9.58 -12.35
N ASP A 263 18.02 -8.63 -11.42
CA ASP A 263 17.51 -8.86 -10.06
C ASP A 263 15.97 -8.95 -9.98
N TRP A 264 15.27 -8.65 -11.07
CA TRP A 264 13.80 -8.53 -11.17
C TRP A 264 13.14 -9.57 -12.08
N VAL A 265 13.89 -10.56 -12.55
CA VAL A 265 13.37 -11.57 -13.46
C VAL A 265 13.19 -12.88 -12.71
N VAL A 266 12.00 -13.06 -12.15
CA VAL A 266 11.45 -14.40 -12.00
C VAL A 266 10.81 -14.78 -13.32
N ASP A 267 11.43 -15.69 -14.06
CA ASP A 267 10.87 -16.19 -15.30
C ASP A 267 9.92 -17.37 -15.05
N ALA A 268 9.29 -17.84 -16.13
CA ALA A 268 8.36 -18.96 -16.05
C ALA A 268 9.09 -20.25 -15.60
N ALA A 269 10.34 -20.44 -16.01
CA ALA A 269 11.12 -21.63 -15.67
C ALA A 269 11.46 -21.67 -14.18
N GLU A 270 11.76 -20.53 -13.56
CA GLU A 270 11.97 -20.42 -12.12
C GLU A 270 10.69 -20.72 -11.34
N LEU A 271 9.53 -20.20 -11.78
CA LEU A 271 8.24 -20.53 -11.18
C LEU A 271 7.90 -22.02 -11.33
N ASP A 272 8.24 -22.61 -12.47
CA ASP A 272 8.00 -24.04 -12.74
C ASP A 272 8.89 -24.91 -11.87
N ALA A 273 10.20 -24.65 -11.83
CA ALA A 273 11.15 -25.32 -10.95
C ALA A 273 10.74 -25.20 -9.47
N TRP A 274 10.22 -24.04 -9.08
CA TRP A 274 9.71 -23.85 -7.73
C TRP A 274 8.44 -24.67 -7.46
N SER A 275 7.49 -24.69 -8.40
CA SER A 275 6.27 -25.49 -8.29
C SER A 275 6.56 -27.00 -8.22
N GLU A 276 7.66 -27.43 -8.83
CA GLU A 276 8.11 -28.83 -8.84
C GLU A 276 8.96 -29.20 -7.62
N SER A 277 9.45 -28.22 -6.86
CA SER A 277 10.27 -28.46 -5.68
C SER A 277 9.56 -29.38 -4.68
N GLU A 278 10.31 -30.28 -4.05
CA GLU A 278 9.79 -31.21 -3.05
C GLU A 278 9.10 -30.45 -1.89
N TYR A 279 9.64 -29.28 -1.57
CA TYR A 279 9.06 -28.36 -0.60
C TYR A 279 7.62 -27.94 -0.96
N VAL A 280 7.35 -27.48 -2.17
CA VAL A 280 6.00 -27.06 -2.60
C VAL A 280 5.10 -28.26 -2.84
N ARG A 281 5.58 -29.31 -3.52
CA ARG A 281 4.77 -30.52 -3.80
C ARG A 281 4.39 -31.28 -2.53
N GLY A 282 5.25 -31.25 -1.51
CA GLY A 282 5.03 -31.88 -0.21
C GLY A 282 4.06 -31.14 0.71
N ALA A 283 3.67 -29.90 0.37
CA ALA A 283 2.96 -28.98 1.27
C ALA A 283 1.66 -29.54 1.90
N PHE A 284 0.89 -30.32 1.14
CA PHE A 284 -0.36 -30.93 1.62
C PHE A 284 -0.22 -32.40 2.03
N LEU A 285 0.95 -33.03 1.86
CA LEU A 285 1.15 -34.40 2.30
C LEU A 285 1.12 -34.48 3.83
N LYS A 286 0.32 -35.40 4.40
CA LYS A 286 0.26 -35.63 5.86
C LYS A 286 1.65 -35.85 6.48
N LYS A 287 2.59 -36.44 5.72
CA LYS A 287 3.98 -36.69 6.14
C LYS A 287 4.83 -35.42 6.30
N ALA A 288 4.49 -34.32 5.63
CA ALA A 288 5.22 -33.06 5.77
C ALA A 288 5.08 -32.43 7.17
N ARG A 289 4.12 -32.88 7.99
CA ARG A 289 4.01 -32.51 9.41
C ARG A 289 5.19 -32.99 10.27
N TYR A 290 5.97 -33.96 9.79
CA TYR A 290 6.97 -34.70 10.57
C TYR A 290 8.40 -34.66 9.99
N HIS A 291 8.67 -33.92 8.91
CA HIS A 291 10.04 -33.77 8.43
C HIS A 291 10.86 -32.90 9.40
N ARG A 292 11.48 -33.58 10.37
CA ARG A 292 12.39 -33.06 11.38
C ARG A 292 13.70 -32.54 10.75
N ASP A 293 14.03 -33.02 9.56
CA ASP A 293 15.31 -32.80 8.88
C ASP A 293 15.52 -31.36 8.37
N TYR A 294 14.48 -30.55 8.29
CA TYR A 294 14.62 -29.13 7.91
C TYR A 294 14.94 -28.20 9.09
N LEU A 295 14.96 -28.71 10.33
CA LEU A 295 15.18 -27.94 11.56
C LEU A 295 16.47 -28.33 12.30
N ALA A 296 17.39 -29.02 11.63
CA ALA A 296 18.57 -29.62 12.26
C ALA A 296 19.49 -28.62 13.01
N ASP A 297 19.30 -27.31 12.83
CA ASP A 297 20.13 -26.28 13.47
C ASP A 297 19.45 -25.49 14.61
N SER A 298 18.22 -25.82 15.04
CA SER A 298 17.59 -25.15 16.20
C SER A 298 17.22 -26.14 17.31
N GLU A 299 18.14 -26.34 18.25
CA GLU A 299 18.00 -27.28 19.37
C GLU A 299 16.98 -26.87 20.45
N ASP A 300 16.32 -25.71 20.37
CA ASP A 300 15.81 -25.04 21.58
C ASP A 300 14.28 -24.84 21.74
N ASP A 301 13.41 -25.30 20.83
CA ASP A 301 11.96 -25.04 20.95
C ASP A 301 11.08 -26.31 20.82
N LEU A 302 11.06 -27.12 21.88
CA LEU A 302 10.09 -28.22 22.10
C LEU A 302 8.77 -27.66 22.66
N TYR A 303 7.97 -27.03 21.80
CA TYR A 303 6.54 -26.80 22.08
C TYR A 303 5.71 -27.88 21.41
N GLU A 304 5.02 -28.70 22.22
CA GLU A 304 3.98 -29.61 21.77
C GLU A 304 2.81 -28.79 21.20
N SER A 305 2.76 -28.66 19.88
CA SER A 305 1.62 -28.10 19.19
C SER A 305 0.45 -29.07 19.35
N GLU A 306 -0.51 -28.74 20.20
CA GLU A 306 -1.84 -29.36 20.20
C GLU A 306 -2.36 -29.36 18.75
N GLY A 307 -2.93 -30.48 18.33
CA GLY A 307 -3.27 -30.74 16.94
C GLY A 307 -4.38 -29.83 16.45
N ASP A 308 -4.01 -28.70 15.83
CA ASP A 308 -4.89 -27.97 14.91
C ASP A 308 -5.20 -28.93 13.75
N GLU A 309 -6.31 -29.66 13.86
CA GLU A 309 -6.89 -30.46 12.80
C GLU A 309 -7.34 -29.49 11.70
N TRP A 310 -6.74 -29.63 10.52
CA TRP A 310 -7.08 -28.76 9.41
C TRP A 310 -8.42 -29.23 8.89
N ASP A 311 -9.43 -28.40 9.06
CA ASP A 311 -10.71 -28.59 8.42
C ASP A 311 -10.51 -28.44 6.91
N ASP A 312 -10.43 -29.59 6.22
CA ASP A 312 -10.36 -29.66 4.76
C ASP A 312 -11.71 -29.30 4.11
N GLY A 313 -12.74 -28.96 4.92
CA GLY A 313 -14.04 -28.41 4.57
C GLY A 313 -14.29 -28.35 3.07
N ASP A 314 -14.91 -29.43 2.56
CA ASP A 314 -15.30 -29.54 1.16
C ASP A 314 -16.04 -28.25 0.77
N VAL A 315 -15.46 -27.56 -0.20
CA VAL A 315 -16.12 -26.42 -0.84
C VAL A 315 -17.35 -27.01 -1.54
N PRO A 316 -18.57 -26.48 -1.33
CA PRO A 316 -19.72 -26.90 -2.12
C PRO A 316 -19.36 -26.73 -3.60
N GLU A 317 -19.44 -27.81 -4.39
CA GLU A 317 -19.13 -27.81 -5.83
C GLU A 317 -20.15 -27.02 -6.69
N ASP A 318 -21.16 -26.40 -6.08
CA ASP A 318 -22.22 -25.70 -6.79
C ASP A 318 -21.96 -24.19 -6.89
N VAL A 319 -21.07 -23.80 -7.80
CA VAL A 319 -21.21 -22.57 -8.59
C VAL A 319 -21.13 -22.97 -10.05
N VAL A 320 -22.14 -23.74 -10.47
CA VAL A 320 -22.44 -24.01 -11.88
C VAL A 320 -23.15 -22.78 -12.46
N ASP A 321 -22.75 -22.43 -13.66
CA ASP A 321 -23.29 -21.35 -14.49
C ASP A 321 -24.83 -21.28 -14.45
N GLY A 322 -25.34 -20.22 -13.83
CA GLY A 322 -26.73 -19.81 -13.97
C GLY A 322 -26.84 -18.82 -15.12
N GLU A 323 -27.22 -19.33 -16.30
CA GLU A 323 -27.76 -18.51 -17.38
C GLU A 323 -28.92 -17.69 -16.83
N ALA A 324 -28.74 -16.37 -16.79
CA ALA A 324 -29.81 -15.45 -16.46
C ALA A 324 -30.77 -15.38 -17.65
N GLU A 325 -31.89 -16.10 -17.55
CA GLU A 325 -33.04 -15.89 -18.42
C GLU A 325 -33.52 -14.45 -18.27
N VAL A 326 -33.56 -13.78 -19.42
CA VAL A 326 -34.12 -12.46 -19.63
C VAL A 326 -35.62 -12.65 -19.79
N ASP A 327 -36.38 -12.39 -18.73
CA ASP A 327 -37.80 -12.09 -18.85
C ASP A 327 -38.00 -10.57 -18.84
N SER A 328 -38.39 -10.11 -20.02
CA SER A 328 -38.98 -8.82 -20.33
C SER A 328 -40.37 -8.69 -19.69
N ASP A 329 -40.77 -7.43 -19.50
CA ASP A 329 -42.14 -6.88 -19.43
C ASP A 329 -42.39 -6.18 -18.08
N ASP A 330 -43.06 -5.03 -17.97
CA ASP A 330 -43.33 -3.87 -18.82
C ASP A 330 -43.93 -2.83 -17.83
N GLU A 331 -44.00 -1.57 -18.25
CA GLU A 331 -44.71 -0.45 -17.61
C GLU A 331 -44.05 0.15 -16.35
N GLY A 332 -43.68 1.43 -16.30
CA GLY A 332 -44.37 2.62 -16.78
C GLY A 332 -44.41 3.62 -15.62
N TRP A 333 -44.71 4.90 -15.88
CA TRP A 333 -44.83 6.04 -14.94
C TRP A 333 -43.66 7.03 -14.91
N TYR A 334 -43.75 7.97 -15.84
CA TYR A 334 -43.28 9.34 -15.74
C TYR A 334 -43.73 10.01 -14.42
N SER A 335 -42.84 10.76 -13.79
CA SER A 335 -43.14 12.16 -13.42
C SER A 335 -41.88 12.95 -13.06
N ASN A 336 -41.64 13.97 -13.88
CA ASN A 336 -40.85 15.16 -13.57
C ASN A 336 -41.37 15.84 -12.31
N ILE A 337 -40.49 16.20 -11.37
CA ILE A 337 -40.64 17.42 -10.56
C ILE A 337 -39.28 18.08 -10.40
N ASN A 338 -39.11 19.22 -11.08
CA ASN A 338 -38.14 20.26 -10.77
C ASN A 338 -38.34 20.73 -9.33
N ASN A 339 -37.26 21.00 -8.59
CA ASN A 339 -37.32 22.11 -7.66
C ASN A 339 -35.96 22.79 -7.47
N GLU A 340 -35.93 24.05 -7.88
CA GLU A 340 -34.90 25.04 -7.59
C GLU A 340 -34.88 25.33 -6.08
N GLY A 341 -33.68 25.58 -5.54
CA GLY A 341 -33.48 25.96 -4.14
C GLY A 341 -32.42 27.04 -4.02
N SER A 342 -32.80 28.27 -4.33
CA SER A 342 -32.09 29.51 -4.00
C SER A 342 -32.32 29.87 -2.53
N TYR A 343 -31.27 30.06 -1.73
CA TYR A 343 -31.22 30.98 -0.58
C TYR A 343 -29.77 31.46 -0.41
N ARG A 344 -29.45 32.69 -0.81
CA ARG A 344 -29.54 33.98 -0.08
C ARG A 344 -28.55 34.13 1.08
N SER A 345 -27.74 35.17 0.90
CA SER A 345 -26.80 35.81 1.80
C SER A 345 -27.47 36.37 3.06
N ASP A 346 -26.69 36.40 4.14
CA ASP A 346 -26.53 37.53 5.05
C ASP A 346 -25.03 37.70 5.36
#